data_AF-A0AAU9WNP2-F1
#
_entry.id   AF-A0AAU9WNP2-F1
#
_cell.length_a   1.000
_cell.length_b   1.000
_cell.length_c   1.000
_cell.angle_alpha   90.00
_cell.angle_beta   90.00
_cell.angle_gamma   90.00
#
_symmetry.space_group_name_H-M   'P 1'
#
loop_
_entity.id
_entity.type
_entity.pdbx_description
1 polymer ?
#
loop_
_entity_poly.entity_id
_entity_poly.type
_entity_poly.pdbx_seq_one_letter_code
_entity_poly.pdbx_strand_id
1 'polypeptide(L)'
;KFIRKNVKTLLNLGLSGSVVAINAKVKSELFDCPVENHQQYGYLYLIAPCVILYFVNLLVVAKKLTPHGFLQTIKEKLQKETKFAVFRNVILPSVSRAFAAPLAWLIVSLAQGDYYICATVRPGPEKRYNLNEDEKQDLAARIAASKSTSQIVAWFLLGVAVLWTF
;
A
#
# COMPACT_ATOMS: atom_id res chain seq x y z
N LYS A 1 -33.29 3.40 8.18
CA LYS A 1 -32.81 2.31 7.29
C LYS A 1 -31.88 2.80 6.15
N PHE A 2 -32.00 4.05 5.70
CA PHE A 2 -31.11 4.68 4.67
C PHE A 2 -29.67 4.93 5.16
N ILE A 3 -29.50 5.47 6.39
CA ILE A 3 -28.18 5.76 6.97
C ILE A 3 -27.28 4.51 7.07
N ARG A 4 -27.79 3.36 7.51
CA ARG A 4 -27.00 2.12 7.66
C ARG A 4 -26.44 1.57 6.34
N LYS A 5 -27.10 1.81 5.18
CA LYS A 5 -26.57 1.41 3.87
C LYS A 5 -25.39 2.30 3.44
N ASN A 6 -25.48 3.60 3.72
CA ASN A 6 -24.45 4.58 3.33
C ASN A 6 -23.26 4.62 4.30
N VAL A 7 -23.42 4.11 5.53
CA VAL A 7 -22.33 4.03 6.53
C VAL A 7 -21.13 3.26 5.99
N LYS A 8 -21.30 2.14 5.29
CA LYS A 8 -20.17 1.39 4.71
C LYS A 8 -19.44 2.20 3.64
N THR A 9 -20.19 2.87 2.77
CA THR A 9 -19.63 3.76 1.74
C THR A 9 -18.88 4.93 2.37
N LEU A 10 -19.47 5.59 3.37
CA LEU A 10 -18.81 6.67 4.13
C LEU A 10 -17.54 6.19 4.83
N LEU A 11 -17.57 4.99 5.42
CA LEU A 11 -16.40 4.42 6.09
C LEU A 11 -15.26 4.17 5.10
N ASN A 12 -15.57 3.59 3.94
CA ASN A 12 -14.60 3.32 2.89
C ASN A 12 -14.02 4.62 2.30
N LEU A 13 -14.86 5.65 2.14
CA LEU A 13 -14.47 6.96 1.64
C LEU A 13 -13.62 7.73 2.68
N GLY A 14 -13.95 7.60 3.96
CA GLY A 14 -13.14 8.11 5.06
C GLY A 14 -11.78 7.39 5.16
N LEU A 15 -11.76 6.08 4.96
CA LEU A 15 -10.52 5.28 4.95
C LEU A 15 -9.60 5.66 3.78
N SER A 16 -10.14 5.79 2.57
CA SER A 16 -9.34 6.22 1.41
C SER A 16 -8.82 7.65 1.57
N GLY A 17 -9.67 8.57 2.05
CA GLY A 17 -9.25 9.95 2.37
C GLY A 17 -8.16 10.00 3.43
N SER A 18 -8.26 9.15 4.47
CA SER A 18 -7.24 9.05 5.52
C SER A 18 -5.90 8.58 4.98
N VAL A 19 -5.88 7.57 4.10
CA VAL A 19 -4.63 7.08 3.49
C VAL A 19 -3.97 8.18 2.66
N VAL A 20 -4.75 8.96 1.89
CA VAL A 20 -4.22 10.10 1.12
C VAL A 20 -3.62 11.16 2.04
N ALA A 21 -4.33 11.52 3.11
CA ALA A 21 -3.87 12.53 4.07
C ALA A 21 -2.60 12.09 4.81
N ILE A 22 -2.57 10.84 5.30
CA ILE A 22 -1.39 10.26 5.96
C ILE A 22 -0.21 10.24 4.98
N ASN A 23 -0.43 9.81 3.75
CA ASN A 23 0.63 9.75 2.76
C ASN A 23 1.20 11.15 2.46
N ALA A 24 0.33 12.15 2.28
CA ALA A 24 0.75 13.54 2.10
C ALA A 24 1.55 14.08 3.30
N LYS A 25 1.14 13.74 4.53
CA LYS A 25 1.84 14.13 5.75
C LYS A 25 3.20 13.46 5.90
N VAL A 26 3.28 12.15 5.69
CA VAL A 26 4.54 11.41 5.68
C VAL A 26 5.48 12.00 4.64
N LYS A 27 4.96 12.32 3.46
CA LYS A 27 5.72 12.99 2.40
C LYS A 27 6.26 14.36 2.85
N SER A 28 5.41 15.22 3.42
CA SER A 28 5.81 16.60 3.73
C SER A 28 6.75 16.72 4.93
N GLU A 29 6.63 15.82 5.92
CA GLU A 29 7.33 15.95 7.20
C GLU A 29 8.48 14.95 7.40
N LEU A 30 8.40 13.77 6.78
CA LEU A 30 9.31 12.64 7.07
C LEU A 30 10.09 12.15 5.85
N PHE A 31 9.66 12.50 4.64
CA PHE A 31 10.28 12.01 3.43
C PHE A 31 11.24 13.05 2.86
N ASP A 32 12.53 12.82 3.07
CA ASP A 32 13.58 13.54 2.37
C ASP A 32 14.47 12.56 1.62
N CYS A 33 14.42 12.59 0.28
CA CYS A 33 15.18 11.63 -0.54
C CYS A 33 16.69 11.94 -0.45
N PRO A 34 17.52 11.02 0.09
CA PRO A 34 18.96 11.21 0.19
C PRO A 34 19.63 10.99 -1.17
N VAL A 35 20.83 11.56 -1.36
CA VAL A 35 21.63 11.35 -2.58
C VAL A 35 22.22 9.94 -2.61
N GLU A 36 22.75 9.52 -1.47
CA GLU A 36 23.28 8.16 -1.26
C GLU A 36 22.20 7.24 -0.71
N ASN A 37 22.28 5.95 -1.07
CA ASN A 37 21.33 4.91 -0.65
C ASN A 37 19.83 5.20 -0.93
N HIS A 38 19.55 6.10 -1.88
CA HIS A 38 18.21 6.49 -2.32
C HIS A 38 17.29 5.31 -2.68
N GLN A 39 17.86 4.22 -3.24
CA GLN A 39 17.10 3.03 -3.63
C GLN A 39 16.43 2.38 -2.42
N GLN A 40 17.23 2.04 -1.40
CA GLN A 40 16.74 1.39 -0.19
C GLN A 40 15.79 2.31 0.57
N TYR A 41 16.12 3.61 0.64
CA TYR A 41 15.28 4.60 1.30
C TYR A 41 13.90 4.73 0.65
N GLY A 42 13.84 4.86 -0.68
CA GLY A 42 12.58 4.94 -1.42
C GLY A 42 11.72 3.68 -1.27
N TYR A 43 12.32 2.49 -1.38
CA TYR A 43 11.60 1.24 -1.17
C TYR A 43 11.14 1.05 0.28
N LEU A 44 11.90 1.52 1.26
CA LEU A 44 11.49 1.45 2.67
C LEU A 44 10.18 2.20 2.89
N TYR A 45 10.06 3.43 2.39
CA TYR A 45 8.83 4.22 2.51
C TYR A 45 7.68 3.67 1.65
N LEU A 46 7.98 2.94 0.58
CA LEU A 46 6.97 2.25 -0.23
C LEU A 46 6.43 0.99 0.48
N ILE A 47 7.31 0.17 1.06
CA ILE A 47 6.99 -1.19 1.53
C ILE A 47 6.74 -1.26 3.05
N ALA A 48 7.48 -0.53 3.88
CA ALA A 48 7.34 -0.62 5.33
C ALA A 48 5.92 -0.31 5.82
N PRO A 49 5.23 0.75 5.31
CA PRO A 49 3.85 1.00 5.70
C PRO A 49 2.90 -0.11 5.27
N CYS A 50 3.13 -0.77 4.13
CA CYS A 50 2.36 -1.95 3.72
C CYS A 50 2.49 -3.09 4.73
N VAL A 51 3.70 -3.38 5.17
CA VAL A 51 3.98 -4.44 6.14
C VAL A 51 3.31 -4.13 7.47
N ILE A 52 3.45 -2.90 7.97
CA ILE A 52 2.82 -2.45 9.23
C ILE A 52 1.30 -2.55 9.13
N LEU A 53 0.70 -2.00 8.07
CA LEU A 53 -0.74 -2.04 7.85
C LEU A 53 -1.26 -3.47 7.71
N TYR A 54 -0.49 -4.36 7.08
CA TYR A 54 -0.87 -5.76 6.93
C TYR A 54 -0.96 -6.44 8.30
N PHE A 55 0.04 -6.30 9.15
CA PHE A 55 0.02 -6.89 10.49
C PHE A 55 -1.07 -6.30 11.37
N VAL A 56 -1.28 -4.97 11.32
CA VAL A 56 -2.38 -4.33 12.06
C VAL A 56 -3.73 -4.87 11.60
N ASN A 57 -3.97 -4.98 10.28
CA ASN A 57 -5.22 -5.54 9.79
C ASN A 57 -5.38 -7.02 10.12
N LEU A 58 -4.30 -7.81 10.05
CA LEU A 58 -4.31 -9.20 10.46
C LEU A 58 -4.72 -9.34 11.94
N LEU A 59 -4.15 -8.50 12.83
CA LEU A 59 -4.52 -8.45 14.24
C LEU A 59 -5.97 -8.04 14.45
N VAL A 60 -6.50 -7.10 13.67
CA VAL A 60 -7.92 -6.69 13.73
C VAL A 60 -8.84 -7.83 13.28
N VAL A 61 -8.51 -8.51 12.17
CA VAL A 61 -9.26 -9.69 11.70
C VAL A 61 -9.22 -10.81 12.73
N ALA A 62 -8.05 -11.06 13.33
CA ALA A 62 -7.88 -12.06 14.38
C ALA A 62 -8.67 -11.70 15.66
N LYS A 63 -8.64 -10.45 16.11
CA LYS A 63 -9.37 -9.99 17.31
C LYS A 63 -10.89 -9.98 17.13
N LYS A 64 -11.38 -9.68 15.93
CA LYS A 64 -12.82 -9.74 15.62
C LYS A 64 -13.37 -11.16 15.76
N LEU A 65 -12.50 -12.16 15.65
CA LEU A 65 -12.77 -13.56 15.91
C LEU A 65 -12.39 -13.92 17.36
N THR A 66 -12.88 -13.19 18.36
CA THR A 66 -12.74 -13.43 19.83
C THR A 66 -11.32 -13.73 20.37
N PRO A 67 -11.01 -13.52 21.66
CA PRO A 67 -9.67 -13.81 22.20
C PRO A 67 -9.24 -15.29 22.10
N HIS A 68 -10.15 -16.21 21.76
CA HIS A 68 -9.87 -17.62 21.47
C HIS A 68 -10.24 -18.06 20.03
N GLY A 69 -10.88 -17.23 19.21
CA GLY A 69 -11.74 -17.73 18.14
C GLY A 69 -11.09 -18.01 16.79
N PHE A 70 -10.08 -17.27 16.29
CA PHE A 70 -9.55 -17.56 14.93
C PHE A 70 -8.85 -18.92 14.86
N LEU A 71 -7.90 -19.15 15.76
CA LEU A 71 -7.15 -20.42 15.86
C LEU A 71 -8.06 -21.58 16.24
N GLN A 72 -9.03 -21.36 17.14
CA GLN A 72 -9.98 -22.39 17.52
C GLN A 72 -10.97 -22.73 16.39
N THR A 73 -11.47 -21.74 15.66
CA THR A 73 -12.33 -21.95 14.48
C THR A 73 -11.56 -22.71 13.39
N ILE A 74 -10.28 -22.40 13.18
CA ILE A 74 -9.42 -23.17 12.26
C ILE A 74 -9.30 -24.60 12.78
N LYS A 75 -8.99 -24.81 14.06
CA LYS A 75 -8.81 -26.14 14.66
C LYS A 75 -10.08 -26.99 14.57
N GLU A 76 -11.24 -26.42 14.89
CA GLU A 76 -12.54 -27.09 14.80
C GLU A 76 -12.92 -27.45 13.36
N LYS A 77 -12.63 -26.56 12.40
CA LYS A 77 -12.83 -26.86 10.97
C LYS A 77 -11.82 -27.86 10.43
N LEU A 78 -10.57 -27.84 10.91
CA LEU A 78 -9.54 -28.81 10.51
C LEU A 78 -9.84 -30.22 11.01
N GLN A 79 -10.62 -30.35 12.09
CA GLN A 79 -11.12 -31.64 12.57
C GLN A 79 -12.27 -32.19 11.72
N LYS A 80 -12.99 -31.35 10.97
CA LYS A 80 -14.18 -31.72 10.19
C LYS A 80 -13.98 -31.69 8.68
N GLU A 81 -13.01 -30.94 8.19
CA GLU A 81 -12.73 -30.72 6.77
C GLU A 81 -11.25 -30.99 6.45
N THR A 82 -10.93 -31.25 5.18
CA THR A 82 -9.54 -31.39 4.72
C THR A 82 -8.77 -30.08 4.87
N LYS A 83 -7.45 -30.18 5.13
CA LYS A 83 -6.55 -29.01 5.26
C LYS A 83 -6.70 -28.01 4.10
N PHE A 84 -6.89 -28.51 2.88
CA PHE A 84 -7.09 -27.70 1.69
C PHE A 84 -8.39 -26.89 1.72
N ALA A 85 -9.50 -27.51 2.15
CA ALA A 85 -10.80 -26.83 2.25
C ALA A 85 -10.77 -25.72 3.31
N VAL A 86 -10.14 -25.98 4.47
CA VAL A 86 -9.97 -24.96 5.52
C VAL A 86 -9.09 -23.81 5.05
N PHE A 87 -7.98 -24.10 4.37
CA PHE A 87 -7.11 -23.07 3.80
C PHE A 87 -7.89 -22.19 2.80
N ARG A 88 -8.56 -22.81 1.82
CA ARG A 88 -9.29 -22.10 0.76
C ARG A 88 -10.49 -21.31 1.29
N ASN A 89 -11.27 -21.88 2.19
CA ASN A 89 -12.57 -21.32 2.58
C ASN A 89 -12.48 -20.40 3.81
N VAL A 90 -11.40 -20.47 4.60
CA VAL A 90 -11.29 -19.73 5.87
C VAL A 90 -10.05 -18.86 5.92
N ILE A 91 -8.87 -19.44 5.68
CA ILE A 91 -7.59 -18.73 5.83
C ILE A 91 -7.43 -17.73 4.68
N LEU A 92 -7.54 -18.19 3.43
CA LEU A 92 -7.38 -17.37 2.23
C LEU A 92 -8.27 -16.11 2.20
N PRO A 93 -9.60 -16.19 2.45
CA PRO A 93 -10.46 -15.00 2.48
C PRO A 93 -10.21 -14.09 3.70
N SER A 94 -9.63 -14.60 4.78
CA SER A 94 -9.30 -13.78 5.96
C SER A 94 -7.99 -13.03 5.74
N VAL A 95 -6.99 -13.71 5.20
CA VAL A 95 -5.69 -13.13 4.83
C VAL A 95 -5.86 -12.12 3.71
N SER A 96 -6.67 -12.43 2.68
CA SER A 96 -6.88 -11.51 1.57
C SER A 96 -7.52 -10.18 2.00
N ARG A 97 -8.46 -10.20 2.96
CA ARG A 97 -9.04 -8.97 3.51
C ARG A 97 -8.01 -8.11 4.23
N ALA A 98 -6.97 -8.71 4.82
CA ALA A 98 -5.90 -7.96 5.47
C ALA A 98 -5.02 -7.19 4.47
N PHE A 99 -5.02 -7.57 3.18
CA PHE A 99 -4.29 -6.86 2.12
C PHE A 99 -4.97 -5.57 1.63
N ALA A 100 -6.22 -5.29 2.02
CA ALA A 100 -6.95 -4.13 1.51
C ALA A 100 -6.25 -2.79 1.84
N ALA A 101 -5.79 -2.58 3.08
CA ALA A 101 -5.11 -1.34 3.44
C ALA A 101 -3.67 -1.24 2.89
N PRO A 102 -2.84 -2.30 2.93
CA PRO A 102 -1.55 -2.31 2.23
C PRO A 102 -1.66 -1.96 0.74
N LEU A 103 -2.68 -2.48 0.06
CA LEU A 103 -2.93 -2.21 -1.35
C LEU A 103 -3.35 -0.76 -1.58
N ALA A 104 -4.22 -0.21 -0.74
CA ALA A 104 -4.59 1.20 -0.79
C ALA A 104 -3.36 2.13 -0.59
N TRP A 105 -2.46 1.78 0.35
CA TRP A 105 -1.21 2.52 0.54
C TRP A 105 -0.32 2.49 -0.71
N LEU A 106 -0.13 1.32 -1.32
CA LEU A 106 0.66 1.19 -2.55
C LEU A 106 0.09 2.02 -3.69
N ILE A 107 -1.21 1.91 -3.93
CA ILE A 107 -1.89 2.65 -5.01
C ILE A 107 -1.69 4.15 -4.82
N VAL A 108 -1.94 4.68 -3.62
CA VAL A 108 -1.79 6.11 -3.33
C VAL A 108 -0.32 6.55 -3.46
N SER A 109 0.61 5.77 -2.91
CA SER A 109 2.05 6.07 -2.96
C SER A 109 2.59 6.08 -4.39
N LEU A 110 2.16 5.11 -5.21
CA LEU A 110 2.57 5.00 -6.62
C LEU A 110 1.91 6.04 -7.51
N ALA A 111 0.67 6.44 -7.21
CA ALA A 111 -0.03 7.52 -7.91
C ALA A 111 0.66 8.87 -7.68
N GLN A 112 1.17 9.12 -6.47
CA GLN A 112 2.02 10.29 -6.19
C GLN A 112 3.38 10.17 -6.88
N GLY A 113 4.02 9.01 -6.76
CA GLY A 113 5.24 8.64 -7.47
C GLY A 113 6.55 9.05 -6.79
N ASP A 114 6.52 9.87 -5.74
CA ASP A 114 7.73 10.43 -5.12
C ASP A 114 8.66 9.37 -4.53
N TYR A 115 8.10 8.38 -3.81
CA TYR A 115 8.87 7.26 -3.25
C TYR A 115 9.48 6.38 -4.33
N TYR A 116 8.74 6.17 -5.43
CA TYR A 116 9.19 5.38 -6.57
C TYR A 116 10.31 6.09 -7.34
N ILE A 117 10.16 7.38 -7.61
CA ILE A 117 11.18 8.23 -8.25
C ILE A 117 12.47 8.23 -7.42
N CYS A 118 12.35 8.36 -6.09
CA CYS A 118 13.51 8.28 -5.21
C CYS A 118 14.20 6.91 -5.30
N ALA A 119 13.41 5.82 -5.37
CA ALA A 119 13.96 4.47 -5.46
C ALA A 119 14.68 4.20 -6.80
N THR A 120 14.21 4.77 -7.91
CA THR A 120 14.71 4.44 -9.26
C THR A 120 15.71 5.45 -9.81
N VAL A 121 15.51 6.75 -9.60
CA VAL A 121 16.25 7.81 -10.32
C VAL A 121 17.30 8.51 -9.47
N ARG A 122 17.08 8.71 -8.16
CA ARG A 122 17.77 9.64 -7.21
C ARG A 122 17.05 10.99 -7.04
N PRO A 123 17.35 11.76 -5.98
CA PRO A 123 16.77 13.09 -5.78
C PRO A 123 16.99 14.02 -6.98
N GLY A 124 16.08 14.98 -7.11
CA GLY A 124 16.06 15.97 -8.20
C GLY A 124 17.29 16.88 -8.25
N PRO A 125 17.41 17.69 -9.31
CA PRO A 125 18.63 18.46 -9.61
C PRO A 125 18.99 19.49 -8.53
N GLU A 126 18.00 19.99 -7.79
CA GLU A 126 18.19 20.97 -6.71
C GLU A 126 19.13 20.50 -5.60
N LYS A 127 19.16 19.18 -5.33
CA LYS A 127 20.05 18.58 -4.32
C LYS A 127 21.42 18.19 -4.84
N ARG A 128 21.73 18.48 -6.11
CA ARG A 128 23.00 18.11 -6.74
C ARG A 128 23.75 19.35 -7.22
N TYR A 129 24.80 19.69 -6.48
CA TYR A 129 25.58 20.91 -6.71
C TYR A 129 26.47 20.87 -7.97
N ASN A 130 26.59 19.72 -8.66
CA ASN A 130 27.56 19.50 -9.74
C ASN A 130 26.93 19.20 -11.13
N LEU A 131 25.63 19.43 -11.33
CA LEU A 131 24.99 19.10 -12.61
C LEU A 131 25.06 20.26 -13.61
N ASN A 132 25.49 19.96 -14.84
CA ASN A 132 25.36 20.84 -16.00
C ASN A 132 23.89 20.94 -16.47
N GLU A 133 23.56 21.96 -17.27
CA GLU A 133 22.17 22.16 -17.76
C GLU A 133 21.65 20.94 -18.56
N ASP A 134 22.49 20.34 -19.40
CA ASP A 134 22.14 19.13 -20.15
C ASP A 134 21.82 17.94 -19.22
N GLU A 135 22.58 17.80 -18.13
CA GLU A 135 22.37 16.71 -17.15
C GLU A 135 21.13 16.96 -16.29
N LYS A 136 20.78 18.21 -16.00
CA LYS A 136 19.52 18.56 -15.35
C LYS A 136 18.33 18.20 -16.25
N GLN A 137 18.45 18.43 -17.56
CA GLN A 137 17.40 18.11 -18.51
C GLN A 137 17.21 16.58 -18.67
N ASP A 138 18.30 15.81 -18.80
CA ASP A 138 18.23 14.34 -18.81
C ASP A 138 17.61 13.79 -17.51
N LEU A 139 18.01 14.34 -16.36
CA LEU A 139 17.46 13.94 -15.07
C LEU A 139 15.96 14.24 -14.97
N ALA A 140 15.52 15.42 -15.42
CA ALA A 140 14.10 15.77 -15.44
C ALA A 140 13.29 14.83 -16.35
N ALA A 141 13.83 14.45 -17.50
CA ALA A 141 13.21 13.48 -18.40
C ALA A 141 13.08 12.10 -17.75
N ARG A 142 14.11 11.63 -17.04
CA ARG A 142 14.07 10.36 -16.28
C ARG A 142 13.06 10.40 -15.13
N ILE A 143 12.96 11.52 -14.42
CA ILE A 143 11.96 11.71 -13.36
C ILE A 143 10.55 11.64 -13.95
N ALA A 144 10.30 12.31 -15.07
CA ALA A 144 9.00 12.28 -15.75
C ALA A 144 8.63 10.86 -16.22
N ALA A 145 9.58 10.13 -16.82
CA ALA A 145 9.38 8.74 -17.25
C ALA A 145 9.14 7.78 -16.07
N SER A 146 9.88 7.95 -14.97
CA SER A 146 9.67 7.15 -13.76
C SER A 146 8.30 7.44 -13.13
N LYS A 147 7.84 8.70 -13.18
CA LYS A 147 6.52 9.10 -12.68
C LYS A 147 5.37 8.50 -13.50
N SER A 148 5.48 8.51 -14.83
CA SER A 148 4.46 7.87 -15.68
C SER A 148 4.40 6.36 -15.43
N THR A 149 5.56 5.71 -15.27
CA THR A 149 5.64 4.28 -14.94
C THR A 149 4.97 3.99 -13.59
N SER A 150 5.22 4.79 -12.55
CA SER A 150 4.60 4.58 -11.24
C SER A 150 3.07 4.74 -11.30
N GLN A 151 2.59 5.72 -12.05
CA GLN A 151 1.15 5.96 -12.22
C GLN A 151 0.46 4.83 -13.00
N ILE A 152 1.11 4.29 -14.04
CA ILE A 152 0.61 3.11 -14.77
C ILE A 152 0.47 1.92 -13.82
N VAL A 153 1.49 1.65 -13.00
CA VAL A 153 1.43 0.58 -12.00
C VAL A 153 0.33 0.83 -10.97
N ALA A 154 0.13 2.08 -10.54
CA ALA A 154 -0.96 2.42 -9.61
C ALA A 154 -2.34 2.12 -10.19
N TRP A 155 -2.60 2.50 -11.45
CA TRP A 155 -3.86 2.21 -12.13
C TRP A 155 -4.07 0.71 -12.36
N PHE A 156 -3.01 -0.01 -12.72
CA PHE A 156 -3.07 -1.47 -12.85
C PHE A 156 -3.44 -2.13 -11.51
N LEU A 157 -2.77 -1.75 -10.42
CA LEU A 157 -3.08 -2.24 -9.07
C LEU A 157 -4.50 -1.89 -8.64
N LEU A 158 -4.99 -0.69 -8.97
CA LEU A 158 -6.37 -0.31 -8.71
C LEU A 158 -7.36 -1.19 -9.48
N GLY A 159 -7.09 -1.49 -10.76
CA GLY A 159 -7.91 -2.41 -11.55
C GLY A 159 -7.97 -3.81 -10.93
N VAL A 160 -6.82 -4.34 -10.52
CA VAL A 160 -6.75 -5.63 -9.80
C VAL A 160 -7.50 -5.58 -8.48
N ALA A 161 -7.39 -4.48 -7.71
CA ALA A 161 -8.10 -4.30 -6.45
C ALA A 161 -9.63 -4.31 -6.64
N VAL A 162 -10.11 -3.63 -7.69
CA VAL A 162 -11.53 -3.58 -8.02
C VAL A 162 -12.03 -4.97 -8.43
N LEU A 163 -11.31 -5.66 -9.33
CA LEU A 163 -11.65 -7.03 -9.73
C LEU A 163 -11.64 -8.01 -8.56
N TRP A 164 -10.74 -7.82 -7.59
CA TRP A 164 -10.71 -8.65 -6.38
C TRP A 164 -11.97 -8.48 -5.51
N THR A 165 -12.58 -7.28 -5.54
CA THR A 165 -13.74 -6.96 -4.70
C THR A 165 -15.09 -7.37 -5.29
N PHE A 166 -15.17 -7.61 -6.60
CA PHE A 166 -16.36 -8.04 -7.32
C PHE A 166 -16.39 -9.57 -7.50
#